data_AF-A0A1Z4RCN9-F1
#
_entry.id   AF-A0A1Z4RCN9-F1
#
_cell.length_a   1.000
_cell.length_b   1.000
_cell.length_c   1.000
_cell.angle_alpha   90.00
_cell.angle_beta   90.00
_cell.angle_gamma   90.00
#
_symmetry.space_group_name_H-M   'P 1'
#
loop_
_entity.id
_entity.type
_entity.pdbx_description
1 polymer ?
#
loop_
_entity_poly.entity_id
_entity_poly.type
_entity_poly.pdbx_seq_one_letter_code
_entity_poly.pdbx_strand_id
1 'polypeptide(L)' 'MVNEPKTSRYQIVSSMTPDEVISEGYGEYDDFYDPVWEERKKEIELEKEEARKNPKSEEYWRENYIEF' A
#
# COMPACT_ATOMS: atom_id res chain seq x y z
N MET A 1 37.59 -4.21 -19.87
CA MET A 1 36.29 -4.90 -19.97
C MET A 1 35.36 -4.20 -19.02
N VAL A 2 34.31 -3.56 -19.54
CA VAL A 2 33.30 -2.90 -18.71
C VAL A 2 32.43 -4.02 -18.14
N ASN A 3 32.46 -4.22 -16.82
CA ASN A 3 31.55 -5.13 -16.14
C ASN A 3 30.16 -4.49 -16.18
N GLU A 4 29.40 -4.75 -17.24
CA GLU A 4 27.99 -4.41 -17.25
C GLU A 4 27.30 -5.22 -16.14
N PRO A 5 26.59 -4.57 -15.21
CA PRO A 5 25.87 -5.28 -14.18
C PRO A 5 24.80 -6.17 -14.84
N LYS A 6 24.90 -7.49 -14.64
CA LYS A 6 23.93 -8.50 -15.09
C LYS A 6 22.64 -8.50 -14.25
N THR A 7 22.23 -7.35 -13.72
CA THR A 7 20.98 -7.25 -12.97
C THR A 7 19.83 -7.20 -13.97
N SER A 8 18.94 -8.19 -13.92
CA SER A 8 17.77 -8.18 -14.79
C SER A 8 16.83 -7.02 -14.39
N ARG A 9 16.03 -6.51 -15.33
CA ARG A 9 15.01 -5.48 -15.03
C ARG A 9 14.12 -5.89 -13.86
N TYR A 10 13.84 -7.19 -13.71
CA TYR A 10 13.09 -7.73 -12.59
C TYR A 10 13.81 -7.55 -11.24
N GLN A 11 15.13 -7.73 -11.18
CA GLN A 11 15.93 -7.52 -9.96
C GLN A 11 16.06 -6.04 -9.57
N ILE A 12 15.98 -5.15 -10.56
CA ILE A 12 15.95 -3.70 -10.34
C ILE A 12 14.58 -3.31 -9.79
N VAL A 13 13.51 -3.66 -10.50
CA VAL A 13 12.12 -3.33 -10.14
C VAL A 13 11.69 -3.99 -8.82
N SER A 14 12.18 -5.20 -8.50
CA SER A 14 11.82 -5.91 -7.26
C SER A 14 12.30 -5.20 -5.98
N SER A 15 13.27 -4.31 -6.10
CA SER A 15 13.86 -3.58 -4.98
C SER A 15 13.33 -2.14 -4.88
N MET A 16 12.46 -1.75 -5.81
CA MET A 16 11.91 -0.40 -5.93
C MET A 16 10.49 -0.34 -5.36
N THR A 17 10.15 0.79 -4.79
CA THR A 17 8.78 1.14 -4.46
C THR A 17 7.97 1.39 -5.75
N PRO A 18 6.63 1.22 -5.73
CA PRO A 18 5.79 1.54 -6.88
C PRO A 18 6.03 2.95 -7.44
N ASP A 19 6.23 3.94 -6.57
CA ASP A 19 6.51 5.32 -6.97
C ASP A 19 7.83 5.45 -7.75
N GLU A 20 8.87 4.72 -7.35
CA GLU A 20 10.17 4.68 -8.06
C GLU A 20 10.05 3.96 -9.41
N VAL A 21 9.27 2.88 -9.47
CA VAL A 21 9.01 2.15 -10.73
C VAL A 21 8.29 3.06 -11.74
N ILE A 22 7.34 3.87 -11.27
CA ILE A 22 6.63 4.85 -12.11
C ILE A 22 7.57 6.00 -12.53
N SER A 23 8.31 6.58 -11.57
CA SER A 23 9.19 7.73 -11.83
C SER A 23 10.33 7.41 -12.81
N GLU A 24 10.85 6.20 -12.79
CA GLU A 24 11.91 5.72 -13.70
C GLU A 24 11.35 5.21 -15.05
N GLY A 25 10.02 5.26 -15.23
CA GLY A 25 9.34 4.86 -16.47
C GLY A 25 9.29 3.34 -16.68
N TYR A 26 9.43 2.56 -15.60
CA TYR A 26 9.37 1.11 -15.65
C TYR A 26 7.95 0.54 -15.56
N GLY A 27 6.96 1.35 -15.17
CA GLY A 27 5.52 1.03 -15.13
C GLY A 27 4.64 2.29 -15.10
N GLU A 28 3.33 2.11 -15.23
CA GLU A 28 2.33 3.19 -15.19
C GLU A 28 1.47 3.11 -13.92
N TYR A 29 0.81 4.20 -13.54
CA TYR A 29 -0.08 4.21 -12.36
C TYR A 29 -1.17 3.13 -12.44
N ASP A 30 -1.67 2.85 -13.64
CA ASP A 30 -2.71 1.85 -13.88
C ASP A 30 -2.22 0.42 -13.60
N ASP A 31 -0.91 0.15 -13.74
CA ASP A 31 -0.31 -1.16 -13.42
C ASP A 31 -0.39 -1.49 -11.93
N PHE A 32 -0.51 -0.45 -11.09
CA PHE A 32 -0.61 -0.56 -9.63
C PHE A 32 -2.02 -0.27 -9.12
N TYR A 33 -2.97 -0.01 -10.01
CA TYR A 33 -4.35 0.26 -9.63
C TYR A 33 -5.05 -1.03 -9.19
N ASP A 34 -5.29 -1.14 -7.88
CA ASP A 34 -6.10 -2.22 -7.30
C ASP A 34 -7.42 -1.63 -6.77
N PRO A 35 -8.57 -1.91 -7.41
CA PRO A 35 -9.87 -1.41 -6.97
C PRO A 35 -10.23 -1.88 -5.56
N VAL A 36 -9.75 -3.06 -5.12
CA VAL A 36 -9.96 -3.58 -3.77
C VAL A 36 -9.17 -2.76 -2.75
N TRP A 37 -7.98 -2.30 -3.13
CA TRP A 37 -7.15 -1.45 -2.27
C TRP A 37 -7.77 -0.07 -2.06
N GLU A 38 -8.41 0.49 -3.09
CA GLU A 38 -9.14 1.76 -2.99
C GLU A 38 -10.38 1.66 -2.09
N GLU A 39 -11.11 0.54 -2.13
CA GLU A 39 -12.21 0.28 -1.19
C GLU A 39 -11.70 0.20 0.26
N ARG A 40 -10.60 -0.54 0.48
CA ARG A 40 -9.98 -0.62 1.82
C ARG A 40 -9.46 0.71 2.33
N LYS A 41 -8.89 1.57 1.48
CA LYS A 41 -8.47 2.92 1.91
C LYS A 41 -9.64 3.73 2.44
N LYS A 42 -10.81 3.65 1.79
CA LYS A 42 -12.03 4.33 2.25
C LYS A 42 -12.53 3.78 3.58
N GLU A 43 -12.50 2.45 3.76
CA GLU A 43 -12.85 1.83 5.04
C GLU A 43 -11.91 2.29 6.17
N ILE A 44 -10.60 2.31 5.92
CA ILE A 44 -9.60 2.76 6.90
C ILE A 44 -9.79 4.26 7.23
N GLU A 45 -10.12 5.08 6.24
CA GLU A 45 -10.35 6.51 6.45
C GLU A 45 -11.63 6.76 7.27
N LEU A 46 -12.69 6.00 7.01
CA LEU A 46 -13.92 6.01 7.81
C LEU A 46 -13.65 5.54 9.25
N GLU A 47 -12.90 4.46 9.43
CA GLU A 47 -12.52 3.94 10.74
C GLU A 47 -11.67 4.95 11.53
N LYS A 48 -10.70 5.61 10.88
CA LYS A 48 -9.91 6.70 11.48
C LYS A 48 -10.78 7.87 11.90
N GLU A 49 -11.76 8.24 11.07
CA GLU A 49 -12.67 9.33 11.40
C GLU A 49 -13.61 8.95 12.57
N GLU A 50 -14.07 7.71 12.63
CA GLU A 50 -14.88 7.17 13.71
C GLU A 50 -14.09 7.09 15.02
N ALA A 51 -12.85 6.60 14.98
CA ALA A 51 -11.94 6.59 16.12
C ALA A 51 -11.60 8.01 16.62
N ARG A 52 -11.49 8.99 15.71
CA ARG A 52 -11.27 10.39 16.08
C ARG A 52 -12.51 11.02 16.71
N LYS A 53 -13.71 10.72 16.20
CA LYS A 53 -14.98 11.26 16.72
C LYS A 53 -15.45 10.56 17.99
N ASN A 54 -15.00 9.32 18.21
CA ASN A 54 -15.38 8.50 19.33
C ASN A 54 -14.12 7.92 19.98
N PRO A 55 -13.54 8.61 20.99
CA PRO A 55 -12.49 8.04 21.82
C PRO A 55 -13.11 6.97 22.73
N LYS A 56 -13.71 5.95 22.15
CA LYS A 56 -14.25 4.81 22.88
C LYS A 56 -13.08 4.02 23.45
N SER A 57 -13.32 3.41 24.61
CA SER A 57 -12.34 2.59 25.28
C SER A 57 -11.87 1.45 24.36
N GLU A 58 -10.65 0.99 24.59
CA GLU A 58 -10.04 -0.17 23.91
C GLU A 58 -10.97 -1.40 23.90
N GLU A 59 -11.85 -1.52 24.90
CA GLU A 59 -12.89 -2.55 25.04
C GLU A 59 -13.94 -2.51 23.92
N TYR A 60 -14.36 -1.33 23.45
CA TYR A 60 -15.35 -1.20 22.36
C TYR A 60 -14.81 -1.74 21.03
N TRP A 61 -13.54 -1.44 20.72
CA TRP A 61 -12.88 -1.91 19.51
C TRP A 61 -12.65 -3.43 19.57
N ARG A 62 -12.29 -3.95 20.74
CA ARG A 62 -12.16 -5.39 20.97
C ARG A 62 -13.47 -6.16 20.76
N GLU A 63 -14.62 -5.61 21.14
CA GLU A 63 -15.89 -6.33 20.96
C GLU A 63 -16.41 -6.30 19.52
N ASN A 64 -16.08 -5.27 18.74
CA ASN A 64 -16.64 -5.06 17.40
C ASN A 64 -15.68 -5.37 16.25
N TYR A 65 -14.37 -5.43 16.52
CA TYR A 65 -13.32 -5.64 15.51
C TYR A 65 -12.29 -6.69 15.96
N ILE A 66 -12.74 -7.82 16.52
CA ILE A 66 -11.92 -9.03 16.50
C ILE A 66 -12.25 -9.78 15.21
N GLU A 67 -11.37 -9.66 14.23
CA GLU A 67 -11.03 -10.81 13.39
C GLU A 67 -9.62 -10.67 12.77
N PHE A 68 -8.82 -11.72 13.03
CA PHE A 68 -7.45 -12.10 12.62
C PHE A 68 -6.25 -11.51 13.36
#